data_AF-A0A1J5LRN9-F1
#
_entry.id   AF-A0A1J5LRN9-F1
#
_cell.length_a   1.000
_cell.length_b   1.000
_cell.length_c   1.000
_cell.angle_alpha   90.00
_cell.angle_beta   90.00
_cell.angle_gamma   90.00
#
_symmetry.space_group_name_H-M   'P 1'
#
loop_
_entity.id
_entity.type
_entity.pdbx_description
1 polymer ?
#
loop_
_entity_poly.entity_id
_entity_poly.type
_entity_poly.pdbx_seq_one_letter_code
_entity_poly.pdbx_strand_id
1 'polypeptide(L)'
;MIQIYSRFLIYCAIFVPLLLTSCKDDQYPLPNVPVNLTINLDLPSYQPLNAPSGWAYVNGGSRGIVIYRNFDSFVALDRHSTYNWEDPCAVVEVNPDNFFQLVDSCSGSKYDIISGVVIEGPAVWGLKNYNTSWDGASTVSIWN
;
A
#
# COMPACT_ATOMS: atom_id res chain seq x y z
N MET A 1 -15.15 -12.44 60.97
CA MET A 1 -14.16 -12.78 59.92
C MET A 1 -14.78 -13.03 58.54
N ILE A 2 -16.06 -13.41 58.40
CA ILE A 2 -16.68 -13.78 57.10
C ILE A 2 -17.02 -12.55 56.21
N GLN A 3 -17.35 -11.39 56.79
CA GLN A 3 -17.76 -10.18 56.05
C GLN A 3 -16.65 -9.50 55.23
N ILE A 4 -15.37 -9.71 55.55
CA ILE A 4 -14.24 -9.05 54.88
C ILE A 4 -14.00 -9.68 53.50
N TYR A 5 -14.13 -11.00 53.39
CA TYR A 5 -13.94 -11.74 52.13
C TYR A 5 -15.02 -11.45 51.09
N SER A 6 -16.25 -11.15 51.53
CA SER A 6 -17.38 -10.84 50.65
C SER A 6 -17.20 -9.52 49.89
N ARG A 7 -16.61 -8.50 50.53
CA ARG A 7 -16.28 -7.22 49.88
C ARG A 7 -15.08 -7.34 48.94
N PHE A 8 -14.09 -8.17 49.29
CA PHE A 8 -12.91 -8.41 48.46
C PHE A 8 -13.25 -9.17 47.17
N LEU A 9 -14.20 -10.10 47.23
CA LEU A 9 -14.76 -10.81 46.07
C LEU A 9 -15.45 -9.87 45.08
N ILE A 10 -16.17 -8.86 45.56
CA ILE A 10 -16.87 -7.88 44.70
C ILE A 10 -15.87 -6.94 44.00
N TYR A 11 -14.79 -6.53 44.69
CA TYR A 11 -13.73 -5.72 44.07
C TYR A 11 -12.92 -6.51 43.02
N CYS A 12 -12.70 -7.81 43.21
CA CYS A 12 -12.11 -8.67 42.18
C CYS A 12 -13.03 -8.84 40.96
N ALA A 13 -14.35 -8.97 41.16
CA ALA A 13 -15.30 -9.16 40.05
C ALA A 13 -15.40 -7.95 39.10
N ILE A 14 -15.12 -6.73 39.58
CA ILE A 14 -15.14 -5.49 38.79
C ILE A 14 -13.82 -5.22 38.05
N PHE A 15 -12.69 -5.77 38.51
CA PHE A 15 -11.37 -5.54 37.90
C PHE A 15 -10.97 -6.60 36.85
N VAL A 16 -11.65 -7.75 36.84
CA VAL A 16 -11.38 -8.88 35.91
C VAL A 16 -11.80 -8.64 34.44
N PRO A 17 -12.86 -7.89 34.09
CA PRO A 17 -13.24 -7.74 32.68
C PRO A 17 -12.32 -6.83 31.85
N LEU A 18 -11.30 -6.19 32.45
CA LEU A 18 -10.38 -5.30 31.72
C LEU A 18 -9.22 -6.01 30.99
N LEU A 19 -9.08 -7.33 31.15
CA LEU A 19 -7.91 -8.09 30.65
C LEU A 19 -8.18 -8.91 29.37
N LEU A 20 -9.35 -8.81 28.76
CA LEU A 20 -9.72 -9.61 27.57
C LEU A 20 -9.74 -8.81 26.25
N THR A 21 -9.12 -7.64 26.18
CA THR A 21 -8.94 -6.93 24.89
C THR A 21 -7.79 -7.59 24.12
N SER A 22 -8.12 -8.60 23.31
CA SER A 22 -7.20 -9.11 22.28
C SER A 22 -7.12 -8.09 21.15
N CYS A 23 -6.05 -7.31 21.09
CA CYS A 23 -5.66 -6.64 19.85
C CYS A 23 -5.27 -7.73 18.86
N LYS A 24 -6.02 -7.85 17.76
CA LYS A 24 -5.53 -8.56 16.59
C LYS A 24 -4.60 -7.59 15.87
N ASP A 25 -3.32 -7.94 15.80
CA ASP A 25 -2.40 -7.26 14.89
C ASP A 25 -2.82 -7.66 13.48
N ASP A 26 -3.57 -6.80 12.81
CA ASP A 26 -3.88 -7.02 11.39
C ASP A 26 -2.55 -6.90 10.64
N GLN A 27 -2.16 -7.98 9.97
CA GLN A 27 -0.95 -8.00 9.16
C GLN A 27 -1.25 -7.44 7.76
N TYR A 28 -0.22 -6.87 7.14
CA TYR A 28 -0.31 -6.43 5.75
C TYR A 28 -0.74 -7.62 4.86
N PRO A 29 -1.81 -7.50 4.06
CA PRO A 29 -2.49 -8.66 3.49
C PRO A 29 -1.76 -9.27 2.29
N LEU A 30 -0.80 -8.57 1.70
CA LEU A 30 -0.18 -8.93 0.43
C LEU A 30 1.12 -9.72 0.61
N PRO A 31 1.41 -10.68 -0.28
CA PRO A 31 2.67 -11.41 -0.27
C PRO A 31 3.84 -10.48 -0.61
N ASN A 32 4.97 -10.66 0.09
CA ASN A 32 6.17 -9.88 -0.15
C ASN A 32 6.97 -10.43 -1.35
N VAL A 33 6.56 -10.09 -2.58
CA VAL A 33 7.29 -10.47 -3.80
C VAL A 33 8.60 -9.67 -3.89
N PRO A 34 9.77 -10.33 -4.07
CA PRO A 34 11.04 -9.65 -4.23
C PRO A 34 11.14 -8.95 -5.59
N VAL A 35 11.69 -7.74 -5.57
CA VAL A 35 11.88 -6.90 -6.74
C VAL A 35 13.31 -6.37 -6.72
N ASN A 36 13.98 -6.46 -7.86
CA ASN A 36 15.25 -5.80 -8.13
C ASN A 36 15.32 -5.57 -9.64
N LEU A 37 14.88 -4.39 -10.08
CA LEU A 37 14.74 -4.07 -11.49
C LEU A 37 15.24 -2.65 -11.78
N THR A 38 15.61 -2.42 -13.02
CA THR A 38 16.10 -1.14 -13.50
C THR A 38 15.40 -0.80 -14.79
N ILE A 39 14.89 0.43 -14.89
CA ILE A 39 14.27 0.96 -16.10
C ILE A 39 15.13 2.05 -16.72
N ASN A 40 15.04 2.17 -18.04
CA ASN A 40 15.70 3.21 -18.82
C ASN A 40 14.65 4.21 -19.34
N LEU A 41 14.71 5.45 -18.88
CA LEU A 41 13.81 6.56 -19.21
C LEU A 41 13.86 6.97 -20.69
N ASP A 42 14.89 6.55 -21.43
CA ASP A 42 14.99 6.79 -22.87
C ASP A 42 14.03 5.90 -23.68
N LEU A 43 13.55 4.79 -23.10
CA LEU A 43 12.63 3.88 -23.77
C LEU A 43 11.25 4.53 -23.97
N PRO A 44 10.58 4.34 -25.13
CA PRO A 44 9.27 4.92 -25.42
C PRO A 44 8.20 4.64 -24.36
N SER A 45 8.21 3.46 -23.74
CA SER A 45 7.28 3.06 -22.68
C SER A 45 7.40 3.89 -21.41
N TYR A 46 8.55 4.54 -21.19
CA TYR A 46 8.88 5.30 -19.98
C TYR A 46 9.08 6.78 -20.27
N GLN A 47 8.87 7.23 -21.51
CA GLN A 47 8.94 8.65 -21.88
C GLN A 47 8.10 9.59 -21.00
N PRO A 48 6.87 9.21 -20.55
CA PRO A 48 6.11 10.05 -19.63
C PRO A 48 6.88 10.38 -18.33
N LEU A 49 7.75 9.49 -17.86
CA LEU A 49 8.51 9.66 -16.62
C LEU A 49 9.63 10.71 -16.70
N ASN A 50 9.90 11.28 -17.88
CA ASN A 50 10.86 12.38 -18.05
C ASN A 50 10.30 13.74 -17.59
N ALA A 51 8.98 13.85 -17.44
CA ALA A 51 8.33 15.07 -16.95
C ALA A 51 7.74 14.84 -15.54
N PRO A 52 7.82 15.85 -14.64
CA PRO A 52 7.07 15.81 -13.38
C PRO A 52 5.59 15.51 -13.62
N SER A 53 5.00 14.74 -12.70
CA SER A 53 3.64 14.21 -12.79
C SER A 53 3.39 13.16 -13.87
N GLY A 54 4.42 12.75 -14.61
CA GLY A 54 4.35 11.59 -15.48
C GLY A 54 4.27 10.28 -14.72
N TRP A 55 3.70 9.25 -15.34
CA TRP A 55 3.61 7.91 -14.78
C TRP A 55 3.78 6.85 -15.86
N ALA A 56 4.21 5.65 -15.47
CA ALA A 56 4.29 4.51 -16.36
C ALA A 56 4.12 3.19 -15.60
N TYR A 57 3.74 2.13 -16.32
CA TYR A 57 3.68 0.78 -15.77
C TYR A 57 4.95 -0.01 -16.08
N VAL A 58 5.36 -0.82 -15.11
CA VAL A 58 6.52 -1.71 -15.21
C VAL A 58 6.11 -3.12 -14.78
N ASN A 59 6.64 -4.12 -15.48
CA ASN A 59 6.47 -5.52 -15.10
C ASN A 59 7.37 -5.85 -13.90
N GLY A 60 6.78 -6.40 -12.85
CA GLY A 60 7.46 -6.72 -11.59
C GLY A 60 6.47 -6.72 -10.43
N GLY A 61 6.96 -6.96 -9.22
CA GLY A 61 6.11 -7.01 -8.03
C GLY A 61 5.08 -8.14 -8.09
N SER A 62 4.01 -8.00 -7.31
CA SER A 62 2.96 -9.01 -7.24
C SER A 62 2.02 -8.94 -8.45
N ARG A 63 1.61 -7.74 -8.88
CA ARG A 63 0.69 -7.56 -10.02
C ARG A 63 1.09 -6.43 -10.97
N GLY A 64 2.39 -6.18 -11.09
CA GLY A 64 2.93 -5.03 -11.80
C GLY A 64 3.19 -3.87 -10.86
N ILE A 65 3.95 -2.90 -11.36
CA ILE A 65 4.34 -1.70 -10.61
C ILE A 65 3.87 -0.48 -11.40
N VAL A 66 3.32 0.50 -10.71
CA VAL A 66 3.13 1.85 -11.23
C VAL A 66 4.24 2.75 -10.70
N ILE A 67 4.91 3.44 -11.61
CA ILE A 67 5.93 4.43 -11.28
C ILE A 67 5.34 5.80 -11.54
N TYR A 68 5.51 6.71 -10.59
CA TYR A 68 5.14 8.11 -10.71
C TYR A 68 6.40 8.98 -10.57
N ARG A 69 6.57 9.94 -11.48
CA ARG A 69 7.63 10.93 -11.44
C ARG A 69 7.17 12.12 -10.59
N ASN A 70 7.74 12.24 -9.41
CA ASN A 70 7.66 13.48 -8.64
C ASN A 70 8.68 14.50 -9.19
N PHE A 71 8.84 15.67 -8.55
CA PHE A 71 9.80 16.69 -9.03
C PHE A 71 11.23 16.15 -9.17
N ASP A 72 11.83 15.69 -8.08
CA ASP A 72 13.23 15.23 -8.04
C ASP A 72 13.37 13.75 -7.65
N SER A 73 12.25 13.02 -7.58
CA SER A 73 12.23 11.63 -7.16
C SER A 73 11.20 10.82 -7.93
N PHE A 74 11.29 9.50 -7.77
CA PHE A 74 10.31 8.56 -8.25
C PHE A 74 9.59 7.92 -7.07
N VAL A 75 8.34 7.55 -7.31
CA VAL A 75 7.55 6.71 -6.41
C VAL A 75 7.20 5.46 -7.19
N ALA A 76 7.40 4.29 -6.58
CA ALA A 76 7.06 3.00 -7.18
C ALA A 76 6.12 2.23 -6.25
N LEU A 77 4.93 1.90 -6.74
CA LEU A 77 3.87 1.23 -5.99
C LEU A 77 3.50 -0.08 -6.68
N ASP A 78 3.31 -1.16 -5.90
CA ASP A 78 2.69 -2.38 -6.41
C ASP A 78 1.25 -2.08 -6.84
N ARG A 79 0.85 -2.60 -7.99
CA ARG A 79 -0.51 -2.47 -8.50
C ARG A 79 -1.47 -3.45 -7.85
N HIS A 80 -1.01 -4.33 -6.96
CA HIS A 80 -1.85 -5.30 -6.28
C HIS A 80 -2.74 -4.62 -5.22
N SER A 81 -4.05 -4.57 -5.48
CA SER A 81 -5.03 -4.02 -4.53
C SER A 81 -4.98 -4.77 -3.20
N THR A 82 -5.10 -4.03 -2.11
CA THR A 82 -5.07 -4.55 -0.74
C THR A 82 -6.44 -5.08 -0.28
N TYR A 83 -7.50 -4.77 -1.02
CA TYR A 83 -8.84 -5.27 -0.77
C TYR A 83 -9.13 -6.47 -1.67
N ASN A 84 -9.70 -7.54 -1.11
CA ASN A 84 -9.94 -8.81 -1.81
C ASN A 84 -8.76 -9.22 -2.71
N TRP A 85 -7.54 -9.12 -2.18
CA TRP A 85 -6.29 -9.24 -2.95
C TRP A 85 -6.14 -10.60 -3.67
N GLU A 86 -6.87 -11.64 -3.25
CA GLU A 86 -6.88 -12.94 -3.93
C GLU A 86 -7.62 -12.90 -5.27
N ASP A 87 -8.54 -11.97 -5.48
CA ASP A 87 -9.36 -11.89 -6.70
C ASP A 87 -8.49 -11.56 -7.91
N PRO A 88 -8.66 -12.23 -9.07
CA PRO A 88 -7.82 -12.00 -10.25
C PRO A 88 -7.84 -10.55 -10.76
N CYS A 89 -8.92 -9.82 -10.47
CA CYS A 89 -9.11 -8.47 -10.93
C CYS A 89 -8.50 -7.40 -9.99
N ALA A 90 -8.04 -7.78 -8.79
CA ALA A 90 -7.46 -6.92 -7.74
C ALA A 90 -6.14 -6.24 -8.17
N VAL A 91 -6.22 -5.40 -9.21
CA VAL A 91 -5.15 -4.68 -9.87
C VAL A 91 -5.61 -3.23 -9.99
N VAL A 92 -4.83 -2.31 -9.43
CA VAL A 92 -5.11 -0.88 -9.54
C VAL A 92 -4.55 -0.30 -10.82
N GLU A 93 -5.26 0.70 -11.33
CA GLU A 93 -4.90 1.45 -12.53
C GLU A 93 -5.02 2.95 -12.28
N VAL A 94 -4.23 3.76 -12.97
CA VAL A 94 -4.33 5.22 -12.90
C VAL A 94 -5.71 5.68 -13.34
N ASN A 95 -6.36 6.49 -12.51
CA ASN A 95 -7.68 7.03 -12.80
C ASN A 95 -7.61 7.97 -14.01
N PRO A 96 -8.39 7.73 -15.08
CA PRO A 96 -8.41 8.60 -16.26
C PRO A 96 -8.92 10.03 -15.96
N ASP A 97 -9.77 10.19 -14.94
CA ASP A 97 -10.35 11.48 -14.56
C ASP A 97 -9.47 12.26 -13.58
N ASN A 98 -8.55 11.58 -12.88
CA ASN A 98 -7.64 12.19 -11.92
C ASN A 98 -6.34 11.38 -11.79
N PHE A 99 -5.31 11.75 -12.54
CA PHE A 99 -4.04 11.02 -12.58
C PHE A 99 -3.26 10.95 -11.26
N PHE A 100 -3.69 11.69 -10.22
CA PHE A 100 -3.14 11.55 -8.88
C PHE A 100 -3.72 10.37 -8.09
N GLN A 101 -4.67 9.63 -8.67
CA GLN A 101 -5.34 8.51 -8.03
C GLN A 101 -5.12 7.21 -8.81
N LEU A 102 -5.02 6.12 -8.05
CA LEU A 102 -5.10 4.75 -8.53
C LEU A 102 -6.45 4.16 -8.11
N VAL A 103 -7.11 3.41 -8.98
CA VAL A 103 -8.43 2.83 -8.75
C VAL A 103 -8.36 1.33 -8.91
N ASP A 104 -8.86 0.61 -7.93
CA ASP A 104 -9.18 -0.81 -8.05
C ASP A 104 -10.56 -0.95 -8.72
N SER A 105 -10.58 -1.43 -9.96
CA SER A 105 -11.82 -1.60 -10.72
C SER A 105 -12.80 -2.62 -10.10
N CYS A 106 -12.33 -3.52 -9.22
CA CYS A 106 -13.17 -4.55 -8.61
C CYS A 106 -13.94 -4.02 -7.40
N SER A 107 -13.24 -3.28 -6.55
CA SER A 107 -13.79 -2.82 -5.27
C SER A 107 -14.23 -1.36 -5.30
N GLY A 108 -13.73 -0.58 -6.26
CA GLY A 108 -13.88 0.87 -6.28
C GLY A 108 -12.93 1.60 -5.33
N SER A 109 -12.07 0.87 -4.59
CA SER A 109 -11.09 1.49 -3.69
C SER A 109 -10.15 2.40 -4.47
N LYS A 110 -9.80 3.54 -3.87
CA LYS A 110 -8.91 4.54 -4.46
C LYS A 110 -7.70 4.75 -3.57
N TYR A 111 -6.56 4.93 -4.21
CA TYR A 111 -5.27 5.14 -3.56
C TYR A 111 -4.60 6.38 -4.13
N ASP A 112 -3.81 7.06 -3.32
CA ASP A 112 -2.99 8.19 -3.74
C ASP A 112 -1.75 7.67 -4.48
N ILE A 113 -1.47 8.18 -5.68
CA ILE A 113 -0.33 7.69 -6.48
C ILE A 113 1.03 8.13 -5.92
N ILE A 114 1.06 9.18 -5.10
CA ILE A 114 2.30 9.78 -4.57
C ILE A 114 2.76 9.05 -3.31
N SER A 115 1.82 8.52 -2.52
CA SER A 115 2.09 7.90 -1.22
C SER A 115 1.64 6.44 -1.11
N GLY A 116 0.74 5.99 -2.00
CA GLY A 116 0.11 4.67 -1.95
C GLY A 116 -0.95 4.52 -0.86
N VAL A 117 -1.28 5.58 -0.11
CA VAL A 117 -2.30 5.51 0.96
C VAL A 117 -3.71 5.42 0.38
N VAL A 118 -4.64 4.85 1.15
CA VAL A 118 -6.05 4.79 0.77
C VAL A 118 -6.67 6.19 0.84
N ILE A 119 -7.33 6.60 -0.24
CA ILE A 119 -8.16 7.80 -0.32
C ILE A 119 -9.63 7.43 -0.10
N GLU A 120 -10.07 6.33 -0.70
CA GLU A 120 -11.47 5.87 -0.66
C GLU A 120 -11.49 4.34 -0.51
N GLY A 121 -12.28 3.86 0.45
CA GLY A 121 -12.41 2.43 0.74
C GLY A 121 -13.21 1.66 -0.32
N PRO A 122 -13.43 0.34 -0.13
CA PRO A 122 -13.38 -0.39 1.14
C PRO A 122 -11.98 -0.84 1.63
N ALA A 123 -10.92 -0.61 0.87
CA ALA A 123 -9.55 -0.89 1.33
C ALA A 123 -9.21 -0.14 2.64
N VAL A 124 -8.42 -0.80 3.50
CA VAL A 124 -7.92 -0.20 4.77
C VAL A 124 -6.39 -0.06 4.75
N TRP A 125 -5.71 -0.92 3.99
CA TRP A 125 -4.26 -0.92 3.84
C TRP A 125 -3.85 -0.17 2.58
N GLY A 126 -2.77 0.63 2.65
CA GLY A 126 -2.18 1.26 1.47
C GLY A 126 -1.40 0.28 0.58
N LEU A 127 -1.11 0.67 -0.65
CA LEU A 127 -0.33 -0.13 -1.60
C LEU A 127 1.11 -0.31 -1.13
N LYS A 128 1.73 -1.40 -1.59
CA LYS A 128 3.11 -1.72 -1.24
C LYS A 128 4.04 -0.75 -1.97
N ASN A 129 4.88 -0.06 -1.21
CA ASN A 129 5.90 0.84 -1.75
C ASN A 129 7.20 0.07 -2.02
N TYR A 130 7.91 0.47 -3.07
CA TYR A 130 9.26 0.02 -3.37
C TYR A 130 10.27 1.15 -3.18
N ASN A 131 11.50 0.79 -2.83
CA ASN A 131 12.61 1.72 -2.83
C ASN A 131 12.96 2.08 -4.27
N THR A 132 13.31 3.34 -4.49
CA THR A 132 13.74 3.84 -5.80
C THR A 132 15.02 4.65 -5.68
N SER A 133 15.88 4.57 -6.69
CA SER A 133 17.02 5.47 -6.86
C SER A 133 17.15 5.86 -8.32
N TRP A 134 17.40 7.14 -8.57
CA TRP A 134 17.64 7.70 -9.88
C TRP A 134 19.09 8.16 -9.97
N ASP A 135 19.74 7.82 -11.08
CA ASP A 135 21.12 8.22 -11.37
C ASP A 135 21.26 9.72 -11.74
N GLY A 136 20.15 10.45 -11.85
CA GLY A 136 20.11 11.84 -12.30
C GLY A 136 20.14 12.00 -13.83
N ALA A 137 20.14 10.89 -14.56
CA ALA A 137 20.15 10.83 -16.01
C ALA A 137 18.98 9.95 -16.49
N SER A 138 19.25 8.79 -17.05
CA SER A 138 18.23 7.94 -17.71
C SER A 138 17.88 6.67 -16.95
N THR A 139 18.47 6.40 -15.78
CA THR A 139 18.32 5.10 -15.12
C THR A 139 17.61 5.21 -13.78
N VAL A 140 16.52 4.45 -13.60
CA VAL A 140 15.83 4.32 -12.31
C VAL A 140 15.88 2.87 -11.85
N SER A 141 16.43 2.64 -10.67
CA SER A 141 16.48 1.35 -10.00
C SER A 141 15.34 1.24 -8.98
N ILE A 142 14.68 0.07 -8.90
CA ILE A 142 13.55 -0.22 -8.01
C ILE A 142 13.79 -1.55 -7.29
N TRP A 143 13.63 -1.59 -5.96
CA TRP A 143 13.84 -2.79 -5.14
C TRP A 143 13.06 -2.80 -3.81
N ASN A 144 13.04 -3.94 -3.11
CA ASN A 144 12.59 -4.08 -1.71
C ASN A 144 13.52 -4.95 -0.87
#